data_AF-A0AAW7G1H0-F1
#
_entry.id   AF-A0AAW7G1H0-F1
#
_cell.length_a   1.000
_cell.length_b   1.000
_cell.length_c   1.000
_cell.angle_alpha   90.00
_cell.angle_beta   90.00
_cell.angle_gamma   90.00
#
_symmetry.space_group_name_H-M   'P 1'
#
loop_
_entity.id
_entity.type
_entity.pdbx_description
1 polymer ?
#
loop_
_entity_poly.entity_id
_entity_poly.type
_entity_poly.pdbx_seq_one_letter_code
_entity_poly.pdbx_strand_id
1 'polypeptide(L)' 'MTKARFYHAGCPVCVSAEQTLLQHLSADVEIDVVHLGEHPDRVAEAEVAGVKSVPALVIDGNVLHINFGAPIEALK' A
#
# COMPACT_ATOMS: atom_id res chain seq x y z
N MET A 1 8.84 -10.02 14.17
CA MET A 1 7.65 -9.26 13.75
C MET A 1 8.06 -8.49 12.51
N THR A 2 7.69 -9.00 11.35
CA THR A 2 7.95 -8.33 10.07
C THR A 2 6.93 -7.21 9.93
N LYS A 3 7.36 -6.00 9.60
CA LYS A 3 6.44 -4.87 9.43
C LYS A 3 6.19 -4.65 7.95
N ALA A 4 4.92 -4.57 7.59
CA ALA A 4 4.49 -4.24 6.25
C ALA A 4 3.58 -3.01 6.27
N ARG A 5 3.61 -2.22 5.20
CA ARG A 5 2.66 -1.12 4.96
C ARG A 5 1.94 -1.37 3.65
N PHE A 6 0.62 -1.32 3.68
CA PHE A 6 -0.21 -1.39 2.50
C PHE A 6 -0.78 -0.01 2.19
N TYR A 7 -0.27 0.64 1.14
CA TYR A 7 -0.74 1.95 0.69
C TYR A 7 -1.83 1.79 -0.36
N HIS A 8 -2.94 2.49 -0.19
CA HIS A 8 -4.06 2.48 -1.14
C HIS A 8 -4.78 3.84 -1.21
N ALA A 9 -5.73 3.99 -2.13
CA ALA A 9 -6.52 5.20 -2.31
C ALA A 9 -8.02 4.93 -2.51
N GLY A 10 -8.53 3.82 -1.95
CA GLY A 10 -9.96 3.46 -2.01
C GLY A 10 -10.47 3.00 -3.38
N CYS A 11 -9.57 2.80 -4.34
CA CYS A 11 -9.89 2.31 -5.67
C CYS A 11 -10.47 0.87 -5.63
N PRO A 12 -11.33 0.43 -6.57
CA PRO A 12 -11.90 -0.93 -6.53
C PRO A 12 -10.84 -2.05 -6.50
N VAL A 13 -9.72 -1.86 -7.20
CA VAL A 13 -8.58 -2.79 -7.18
C VAL A 13 -7.82 -2.78 -5.84
N CYS A 14 -7.88 -1.67 -5.10
CA CYS A 14 -7.33 -1.56 -3.76
C CYS A 14 -8.06 -2.50 -2.80
N VAL A 15 -9.40 -2.51 -2.86
CA VAL A 15 -10.26 -3.36 -2.02
C VAL A 15 -10.04 -4.84 -2.33
N SER A 16 -9.97 -5.19 -3.62
CA SER A 16 -9.73 -6.59 -4.01
C SER A 16 -8.35 -7.08 -3.57
N ALA A 17 -7.31 -6.24 -3.68
CA ALA A 17 -5.96 -6.55 -3.22
C ALA A 17 -5.90 -6.73 -1.70
N GLU A 18 -6.54 -5.84 -0.93
CA GLU A 18 -6.61 -5.94 0.52
C GLU A 18 -7.27 -7.26 0.96
N GLN A 19 -8.46 -7.55 0.42
CA GLN A 19 -9.20 -8.76 0.75
C GLN A 19 -8.46 -10.02 0.29
N THR A 20 -7.84 -10.02 -0.87
CA THR A 20 -7.30 -11.24 -1.49
C THR A 20 -5.84 -11.51 -1.15
N LEU A 21 -5.06 -10.51 -0.74
CA LEU A 21 -3.64 -10.69 -0.43
C LEU A 21 -3.37 -10.62 1.06
N LEU A 22 -3.88 -9.59 1.74
CA LEU A 22 -3.49 -9.32 3.13
C LEU A 22 -3.98 -10.42 4.08
N GLN A 23 -5.13 -11.04 3.80
CA GLN A 23 -5.65 -12.17 4.58
C GLN A 23 -4.78 -13.43 4.52
N HIS A 24 -3.89 -13.54 3.55
CA HIS A 24 -3.01 -14.71 3.36
C HIS A 24 -1.57 -14.46 3.84
N LEU A 25 -1.27 -13.26 4.35
CA LEU A 25 0.01 -13.00 5.00
C LEU A 25 0.07 -13.74 6.34
N SER A 26 1.27 -14.18 6.71
CA SER A 26 1.48 -14.93 7.94
C SER A 26 1.25 -14.05 9.17
N ALA A 27 0.82 -14.64 10.28
CA ALA A 27 0.42 -13.91 11.49
C ALA A 27 1.58 -13.13 12.17
N ASP A 28 2.83 -13.38 11.79
CA ASP A 28 4.02 -12.67 12.25
C ASP A 28 4.30 -11.38 11.45
N VAL A 29 3.50 -11.10 10.42
CA VAL A 29 3.51 -9.85 9.66
C VAL A 29 2.48 -8.88 10.25
N GLU A 30 2.98 -7.78 10.83
CA GLU A 30 2.16 -6.65 11.27
C GLU A 30 1.95 -5.72 10.08
N ILE A 31 0.70 -5.56 9.64
CA ILE A 31 0.33 -4.78 8.46
C ILE A 31 -0.31 -3.46 8.89
N ASP A 32 0.29 -2.34 8.51
CA ASP A 32 -0.28 -1.00 8.60
C ASP A 32 -0.97 -0.63 7.27
N VAL A 33 -2.29 -0.49 7.30
CA VAL A 33 -3.11 -0.13 6.13
C VAL A 33 -3.27 1.38 6.07
N VAL A 34 -2.82 1.99 4.96
CA VAL A 34 -2.71 3.44 4.82
C VAL A 34 -3.52 3.91 3.62
N HIS A 35 -4.62 4.63 3.90
CA HIS A 35 -5.42 5.27 2.85
C HIS A 35 -4.85 6.65 2.50
N LEU A 36 -4.05 6.74 1.43
CA LEU A 36 -3.39 7.97 0.99
C LEU A 36 -4.37 9.07 0.55
N GLY A 37 -5.57 8.71 0.09
CA GLY A 37 -6.63 9.69 -0.22
C GLY A 37 -7.24 10.35 1.03
N GLU A 38 -7.07 9.75 2.21
CA GLU A 38 -7.56 10.30 3.50
C GLU A 38 -6.42 10.91 4.31
N HIS A 39 -5.19 10.41 4.11
CA HIS A 39 -3.95 10.86 4.74
C HIS A 39 -2.95 11.39 3.70
N PRO A 40 -3.22 12.55 3.07
CA PRO A 40 -2.37 13.11 2.02
C PRO A 40 -0.96 13.47 2.53
N ASP A 41 -0.81 13.73 3.83
CA ASP A 41 0.47 13.96 4.50
C ASP A 41 1.40 12.75 4.43
N ARG A 42 0.86 11.54 4.23
CA ARG A 42 1.63 10.30 4.10
C ARG A 42 2.03 9.95 2.66
N VAL A 43 1.61 10.74 1.67
CA VAL A 43 2.02 10.53 0.26
C VAL A 43 3.54 10.64 0.12
N ALA A 44 4.14 11.66 0.75
CA ALA A 44 5.59 11.85 0.73
C ALA A 44 6.36 10.67 1.37
N GLU A 45 5.80 10.07 2.42
CA GLU A 45 6.39 8.88 3.05
C GLU A 45 6.35 7.68 2.09
N ALA A 46 5.22 7.46 1.41
CA ALA A 46 5.08 6.39 0.44
C ALA A 46 6.05 6.57 -0.75
N GLU A 47 6.25 7.79 -1.24
CA GLU A 47 7.24 8.09 -2.28
C GLU A 47 8.67 7.79 -1.81
N VAL A 48 9.05 8.20 -0.59
CA VAL A 48 10.36 7.90 0.00
C VAL A 48 10.58 6.40 0.16
N ALA A 49 9.52 5.65 0.48
CA ALA A 49 9.54 4.20 0.53
C ALA A 49 9.63 3.53 -0.85
N GLY A 50 9.56 4.29 -1.95
CA GLY A 50 9.68 3.80 -3.32
C GLY A 50 8.34 3.41 -3.98
N VAL A 51 7.21 3.80 -3.40
CA VAL A 51 5.88 3.58 -3.98
C VAL A 51 5.69 4.49 -5.19
N LYS A 52 5.26 3.88 -6.30
CA LYS A 52 5.01 4.57 -7.59
C LYS A 52 3.54 4.49 -8.00
N SER A 53 2.83 3.51 -7.49
CA SER A 53 1.40 3.31 -7.74
C SER A 53 0.74 2.64 -6.55
N VAL A 54 -0.55 2.86 -6.39
CA VAL A 54 -1.39 2.14 -5.43
C VAL A 54 -2.34 1.18 -6.16
N PRO A 55 -2.74 0.07 -5.55
CA PRO A 55 -2.31 -0.42 -4.23
C PRO A 55 -0.85 -0.93 -4.25
N ALA A 56 -0.13 -0.74 -3.14
CA ALA A 56 1.23 -1.24 -2.97
C ALA A 56 1.49 -1.77 -1.55
N LEU A 57 2.19 -2.90 -1.47
CA LEU A 57 2.68 -3.45 -0.22
C LEU A 57 4.18 -3.16 -0.10
N VAL A 58 4.59 -2.51 0.97
CA VAL A 58 5.99 -2.32 1.34
C VAL A 58 6.30 -3.27 2.48
N ILE A 59 7.26 -4.18 2.28
CA ILE A 59 7.66 -5.18 3.28
C ILE A 59 9.18 -5.36 3.24
N ASP A 60 9.85 -5.26 4.39
CA ASP A 60 11.32 -5.30 4.49
C ASP A 60 12.03 -4.36 3.50
N GLY A 61 11.45 -3.18 3.26
CA GLY A 61 11.97 -2.18 2.31
C GLY A 61 11.75 -2.51 0.83
N ASN A 62 11.16 -3.67 0.51
CA ASN A 62 10.78 -4.03 -0.84
C ASN A 62 9.37 -3.55 -1.15
N VAL A 63 9.18 -2.99 -2.35
CA VAL A 63 7.89 -2.49 -2.81
C VAL A 63 7.29 -3.47 -3.81
N LEU A 64 6.06 -3.91 -3.52
CA LEU A 64 5.25 -4.73 -4.40
C LEU A 64 4.07 -3.89 -4.87
N HIS A 65 4.11 -3.42 -6.12
CA HIS A 65 2.96 -2.77 -6.75
C HIS A 65 1.97 -3.85 -7.21
N ILE A 66 0.72 -3.73 -6.78
CA ILE A 66 -0.29 -4.76 -7.01
C ILE A 66 -1.26 -4.23 -8.06
N ASN A 67 -1.23 -4.83 -9.24
CA ASN A 67 -2.20 -4.58 -10.31
C ASN A 67 -2.46 -3.09 -10.61
N PHE A 68 -1.40 -2.28 -10.55
CA PHE A 68 -1.32 -0.83 -10.84
C PHE A 68 -2.69 -0.13 -10.96
N GLY A 69 -3.26 0.29 -9.83
CA GLY A 69 -4.59 0.93 -9.81
C GLY A 69 -4.54 2.41 -10.18
N ALA A 70 -3.69 3.18 -9.49
CA ALA A 70 -3.47 4.59 -9.74
C ALA A 70 -2.00 4.97 -9.51
N PRO A 71 -1.43 5.88 -10.31
CA PRO A 71 -0.10 6.43 -10.04
C PRO A 71 -0.11 7.26 -8.75
N ILE A 72 0.97 7.23 -7.99
CA ILE A 72 1.07 7.99 -6.72
C ILE A 72 0.98 9.51 -6.97
N GLU A 73 1.39 9.96 -8.16
CA GLU A 73 1.31 11.34 -8.60
C GLU A 73 -0.12 11.86 -8.73
N ALA A 74 -1.11 10.98 -8.91
CA ALA A 74 -2.53 11.36 -8.95
C ALA A 74 -3.13 11.66 -7.57
N LEU A 75 -2.37 11.44 -6.49
CA LEU A 75 -2.78 11.68 -5.10
C LEU A 75 -2.20 12.99 -4.53
N LYS A 76 -1.61 13.82 -5.39
CA LYS A 76 -1.08 15.15 -5.08
C LYS A 76 -2.10 16.25 -5.30
#